data_AF-A0A195BKG1-F1
#
_entry.id   AF-A0A195BKG1-F1
#
_cell.length_a   1.000
_cell.length_b   1.000
_cell.length_c   1.000
_cell.angle_alpha   90.00
_cell.angle_beta   90.00
_cell.angle_gamma   90.00
#
_symmetry.space_group_name_H-M   'P 1'
#
loop_
_entity.id
_entity.type
_entity.pdbx_description
1 polymer ?
#
loop_
_entity_poly.entity_id
_entity_poly.type
_entity_poly.pdbx_seq_one_letter_code
_entity_poly.pdbx_strand_id
1 'polypeptide(L)'
;MLQIKELVLDNCRSTQIVGLTNEFSALESLSLINVGLTSLKGFANCFCIVQLELSDNRISGGLNLLDSSPKLTHLNLSGNKIKDLDTLQPLKEFKNLKSLDLFNNEVTNMDNYREKVFNLIPSLRYLDGYDADDCEVDSEGEDDEVNGNEDGEGGGNEEDSEEAVQAASKTLMDSLNEIYESQWTGHDLLYVQAQNLDMLWQDFTHKLADQVLVPLNTYQSQFPEMRKKVDKRGRKLVDYDSQRHNFQSLQGNPKKRDELKVSRGKELLEEAKRTYEQLNSELHDELPALYDSRVLFLVTNLQTLFAAEQVFHTESAKVYSELEAIVDKLANESQRGSYTLKKNTEPQSPKSPNANSSLIINTQPAQNNISGALDDTAPVARDTSPTTQINGNANSNANSNANSNANSNDNSLNNQDVSPQNAVAPSKRVEELYDIPVDRSMTNGADSIILEAEYENAANFSIGATTDNLPPGVLYRVKATYKYSREDVDELSFDVGEIIRVVEYDDPEEQEEGWLMGIKEGTNEKGMFPGNFTKPL
;
A
#
# COMPACT_ATOMS: atom_id res chain seq x y z
N MET A 1 8.09 -9.22 18.90
CA MET A 1 9.00 -8.09 18.58
C MET A 1 9.08 -8.03 17.07
N LEU A 2 8.86 -6.86 16.48
CA LEU A 2 9.10 -6.67 15.05
C LEU A 2 10.58 -6.91 14.77
N GLN A 3 10.90 -7.78 13.82
CA GLN A 3 12.27 -7.99 13.35
C GLN A 3 12.50 -7.14 12.10
N ILE A 4 13.60 -6.38 12.09
CA ILE A 4 13.94 -5.50 10.97
C ILE A 4 14.58 -6.35 9.86
N LYS A 5 13.93 -6.39 8.69
CA LYS A 5 14.40 -7.09 7.48
C LYS A 5 15.14 -6.19 6.50
N GLU A 6 14.79 -4.92 6.47
CA GLU A 6 15.38 -3.92 5.59
C GLU A 6 15.77 -2.69 6.40
N LEU A 7 16.97 -2.17 6.14
CA LEU A 7 17.49 -0.98 6.80
C LEU A 7 18.22 -0.10 5.79
N VAL A 8 17.71 1.12 5.60
CA VAL A 8 18.29 2.13 4.71
C VAL A 8 18.88 3.25 5.56
N LEU A 9 20.18 3.47 5.44
CA LEU A 9 20.96 4.47 6.19
C LEU A 9 21.74 5.40 5.25
N ASP A 10 21.24 5.56 4.03
CA ASP A 10 21.89 6.36 3.00
C ASP A 10 22.08 7.81 3.46
N ASN A 11 23.16 8.43 3.01
CA ASN A 11 23.55 9.81 3.31
C ASN A 11 23.76 10.11 4.81
N CYS A 12 23.68 9.12 5.70
CA CYS A 12 24.07 9.28 7.09
C CYS A 12 25.59 9.45 7.17
N ARG A 13 26.10 10.52 7.80
CA ARG A 13 27.56 10.73 7.86
C ARG A 13 28.21 9.82 8.91
N SER A 14 28.96 8.82 8.45
CA SER A 14 29.82 8.01 9.31
C SER A 14 31.05 7.48 8.57
N THR A 15 32.18 7.37 9.29
CA THR A 15 33.42 6.79 8.72
C THR A 15 33.56 5.29 8.99
N GLN A 16 32.76 4.74 9.90
CA GLN A 16 32.74 3.34 10.35
C GLN A 16 31.31 2.89 10.68
N ILE A 17 31.09 1.58 10.70
CA ILE A 17 29.81 1.01 11.08
C ILE A 17 29.78 0.87 12.61
N VAL A 18 28.80 1.52 13.26
CA VAL A 18 28.58 1.48 14.72
C VAL A 18 27.09 1.27 14.97
N GLY A 19 26.76 0.41 15.94
CA GLY A 19 25.36 0.19 16.35
C GLY A 19 24.63 -0.91 15.58
N LEU A 20 25.18 -1.42 14.47
CA LEU A 20 24.75 -2.72 13.94
C LEU A 20 25.24 -3.80 14.88
N THR A 21 24.35 -4.31 15.72
CA THR A 21 24.60 -5.41 16.68
C THR A 21 23.95 -6.69 16.18
N ASN A 22 24.10 -7.77 16.94
CA ASN A 22 23.42 -9.06 16.70
C ASN A 22 21.89 -9.01 16.86
N GLU A 23 21.31 -7.86 17.24
CA GLU A 23 19.85 -7.67 17.31
C GLU A 23 19.21 -7.60 15.91
N PHE A 24 20.00 -7.27 14.88
CA PHE A 24 19.57 -7.24 13.47
C PHE A 24 19.72 -8.62 12.79
N SER A 25 19.41 -9.70 13.51
CA SER A 25 19.64 -11.07 13.04
C SER A 25 18.78 -11.49 11.84
N ALA A 26 17.69 -10.77 11.58
CA ALA A 26 16.77 -11.00 10.47
C ALA A 26 16.98 -10.02 9.30
N LEU A 27 18.02 -9.19 9.35
CA LEU A 27 18.29 -8.19 8.32
C LEU A 27 18.71 -8.89 7.02
N GLU A 28 17.91 -8.71 5.97
CA GLU A 28 18.07 -9.27 4.63
C GLU A 28 18.63 -8.22 3.66
N SER A 29 18.26 -6.95 3.81
CA SER A 29 18.75 -5.84 2.98
C SER A 29 19.30 -4.69 3.83
N LEU A 30 20.50 -4.22 3.48
CA LEU A 30 21.15 -3.08 4.12
C LEU A 30 21.68 -2.11 3.08
N SER A 31 21.24 -0.85 3.16
CA SER A 31 21.73 0.23 2.33
C SER A 31 22.49 1.28 3.14
N LEU A 32 23.71 1.59 2.69
CA LEU A 32 24.68 2.49 3.31
C LEU A 32 25.31 3.39 2.23
N ILE A 33 24.51 3.88 1.29
CA ILE A 33 24.97 4.68 0.15
C ILE A 33 25.45 6.05 0.63
N ASN A 34 26.59 6.52 0.13
CA ASN A 34 27.11 7.86 0.41
C ASN A 34 27.21 8.20 1.92
N VAL A 35 27.56 7.21 2.74
CA VAL A 35 27.73 7.37 4.21
C VAL A 35 29.09 7.96 4.57
N GLY A 36 30.10 7.74 3.72
CA GLY A 36 31.49 8.14 3.94
C GLY A 36 32.35 7.05 4.58
N LEU A 37 31.91 5.79 4.52
CA LEU A 37 32.61 4.65 5.09
C LEU A 37 34.00 4.49 4.46
N THR A 38 35.02 4.35 5.31
CA THR A 38 36.40 4.05 4.86
C THR A 38 36.77 2.58 5.06
N SER A 39 35.96 1.85 5.82
CA SER A 39 36.18 0.47 6.22
C SER A 39 34.87 -0.21 6.57
N LEU A 40 34.81 -1.53 6.36
CA LEU A 40 33.73 -2.41 6.81
C LEU A 40 33.90 -2.88 8.26
N LYS A 41 34.87 -2.32 9.00
CA LYS A 41 35.04 -2.63 10.42
C LYS A 41 33.78 -2.25 11.19
N GLY A 42 33.30 -3.17 12.01
CA GLY A 42 32.05 -3.01 12.77
C GLY A 42 30.82 -3.57 12.06
N PHE A 43 30.97 -4.14 10.85
CA PHE A 43 29.92 -4.95 10.24
C PHE A 43 29.57 -6.11 11.16
N ALA A 44 28.30 -6.22 11.54
CA ALA A 44 27.81 -7.25 12.45
C ALA A 44 27.79 -8.63 11.78
N ASN A 45 27.69 -9.67 12.60
CA ASN A 45 27.35 -11.03 12.15
C ASN A 45 25.88 -11.08 11.71
N CYS A 46 25.56 -10.45 10.58
CA CYS A 46 24.24 -10.45 9.97
C CYS A 46 24.15 -11.61 8.97
N PHE A 47 23.86 -12.80 9.50
CA PHE A 47 23.85 -14.06 8.75
C PHE A 47 22.81 -14.13 7.62
N CYS A 48 21.80 -13.25 7.67
CA CYS A 48 20.68 -13.26 6.73
C CYS A 48 20.80 -12.24 5.60
N ILE A 49 21.84 -11.41 5.54
CA ILE A 49 21.96 -10.39 4.49
C ILE A 49 22.06 -11.06 3.12
N VAL A 50 21.14 -10.67 2.25
CA VAL A 50 21.00 -11.08 0.84
C VAL A 50 21.50 -9.96 -0.08
N GLN A 51 21.21 -8.69 0.26
CA GLN A 51 21.59 -7.51 -0.52
C GLN A 51 22.31 -6.48 0.35
N LEU A 52 23.42 -5.96 -0.17
CA LEU A 52 24.24 -4.96 0.51
C LEU A 52 24.66 -3.84 -0.46
N GLU A 53 24.11 -2.65 -0.23
CA GLU A 53 24.42 -1.43 -1.00
C GLU A 53 25.44 -0.57 -0.25
N LEU A 54 26.65 -0.43 -0.81
CA LEU A 54 27.76 0.32 -0.24
C LEU A 54 28.30 1.37 -1.22
N SER A 55 27.50 1.77 -2.20
CA SER A 55 27.93 2.70 -3.24
C SER A 55 28.32 4.08 -2.69
N ASP A 56 29.19 4.78 -3.42
CA ASP A 56 29.64 6.13 -3.12
C ASP A 56 30.28 6.32 -1.74
N ASN A 57 31.01 5.30 -1.28
CA ASN A 57 31.82 5.35 -0.07
C ASN A 57 33.32 5.53 -0.38
N ARG A 58 34.18 5.30 0.61
CA ARG A 58 35.66 5.39 0.51
C ARG A 58 36.33 4.07 0.87
N ILE A 59 35.64 2.95 0.67
CA ILE A 59 36.12 1.61 1.01
C ILE A 59 37.24 1.23 0.04
N SER A 60 38.38 0.79 0.58
CA SER A 60 39.55 0.36 -0.21
C SER A 60 39.97 -1.08 0.09
N GLY A 61 39.22 -1.80 0.94
CA GLY A 61 39.49 -3.18 1.32
C GLY A 61 38.67 -3.64 2.52
N GLY A 62 39.06 -4.78 3.12
CA GLY A 62 38.36 -5.37 4.27
C GLY A 62 37.13 -6.19 3.91
N LEU A 63 37.00 -6.64 2.66
CA LEU A 63 35.86 -7.45 2.18
C LEU A 63 35.74 -8.80 2.88
N ASN A 64 36.84 -9.30 3.48
CA ASN A 64 36.83 -10.50 4.33
C ASN A 64 35.95 -10.34 5.59
N LEU A 65 35.55 -9.12 5.96
CA LEU A 65 34.62 -8.87 7.06
C LEU A 65 33.16 -9.19 6.68
N LEU A 66 32.87 -9.41 5.40
CA LEU A 66 31.55 -9.82 4.92
C LEU A 66 31.35 -11.35 4.92
N ASP A 67 32.39 -12.13 5.28
CA ASP A 67 32.34 -13.61 5.30
C ASP A 67 31.26 -14.16 6.26
N SER A 68 30.81 -13.33 7.21
CA SER A 68 29.68 -13.60 8.09
C SER A 68 28.29 -13.53 7.43
N SER A 69 28.20 -13.18 6.14
CA SER A 69 26.95 -13.07 5.36
C SER A 69 26.87 -14.15 4.27
N PRO A 70 26.65 -15.43 4.61
CA PRO A 70 26.69 -16.54 3.65
C PRO A 70 25.56 -16.51 2.63
N LYS A 71 24.47 -15.77 2.89
CA LYS A 71 23.34 -15.59 1.97
C LYS A 71 23.52 -14.44 0.98
N LEU A 72 24.63 -13.70 1.04
CA LEU A 72 24.83 -12.52 0.20
C LEU A 72 24.82 -12.90 -1.29
N THR A 73 23.90 -12.32 -2.04
CA THR A 73 23.72 -12.54 -3.48
C THR A 73 24.02 -11.29 -4.30
N HIS A 74 23.78 -10.10 -3.73
CA HIS A 74 23.97 -8.81 -4.39
C HIS A 74 24.86 -7.91 -3.54
N LEU A 75 25.94 -7.43 -4.14
CA LEU A 75 26.88 -6.52 -3.49
C LEU A 75 27.20 -5.34 -4.41
N ASN A 76 26.79 -4.15 -4.02
CA ASN A 76 27.14 -2.94 -4.74
C ASN A 76 28.27 -2.20 -4.02
N LEU A 77 29.43 -2.14 -4.68
CA LEU A 77 30.62 -1.43 -4.22
C LEU A 77 30.99 -0.29 -5.17
N SER A 78 30.08 0.14 -6.04
CA SER A 78 30.35 1.22 -6.99
C SER A 78 30.79 2.52 -6.29
N GLY A 79 31.59 3.36 -6.96
CA GLY A 79 32.02 4.65 -6.41
C GLY A 79 32.98 4.59 -5.22
N ASN A 80 33.61 3.43 -4.96
CA ASN A 80 34.57 3.25 -3.86
C ASN A 80 36.04 3.44 -4.29
N LYS A 81 37.00 2.97 -3.48
CA LYS A 81 38.46 3.09 -3.69
C LYS A 81 39.16 1.72 -3.82
N ILE A 82 38.49 0.73 -4.41
CA ILE A 82 39.06 -0.59 -4.70
C ILE A 82 40.02 -0.45 -5.87
N LYS A 83 41.30 -0.80 -5.66
CA LYS A 83 42.38 -0.49 -6.60
C LYS A 83 42.81 -1.64 -7.49
N ASP A 84 42.76 -2.85 -6.96
CA ASP A 84 43.34 -4.03 -7.59
C ASP A 84 42.52 -5.28 -7.29
N LEU A 85 42.81 -6.33 -8.05
CA LEU A 85 42.17 -7.65 -7.89
C LEU A 85 42.54 -8.33 -6.56
N ASP A 86 43.68 -7.97 -5.95
CA ASP A 86 44.10 -8.54 -4.67
C ASP A 86 43.11 -8.14 -3.56
N THR A 87 42.56 -6.93 -3.64
CA THR A 87 41.51 -6.42 -2.74
C THR A 87 40.21 -7.25 -2.83
N LEU A 88 39.91 -7.83 -4.01
CA LEU A 88 38.72 -8.63 -4.27
C LEU A 88 38.87 -10.11 -3.88
N GLN A 89 40.09 -10.57 -3.57
CA GLN A 89 40.38 -11.97 -3.21
C GLN A 89 39.43 -12.58 -2.17
N PRO A 90 38.95 -11.87 -1.13
CA PRO A 90 38.00 -12.45 -0.19
C PRO A 90 36.67 -12.88 -0.82
N LEU A 91 36.23 -12.23 -1.90
CA LEU A 91 34.93 -12.50 -2.52
C LEU A 91 34.84 -13.88 -3.20
N LYS A 92 35.97 -14.53 -3.48
CA LYS A 92 36.00 -15.87 -4.08
C LYS A 92 35.33 -16.94 -3.21
N GLU A 93 35.25 -16.72 -1.89
CA GLU A 93 34.64 -17.66 -0.94
C GLU A 93 33.10 -17.52 -0.90
N PHE A 94 32.53 -16.48 -1.52
CA PHE A 94 31.11 -16.16 -1.48
C PHE A 94 30.33 -16.97 -2.52
N LYS A 95 29.97 -18.19 -2.15
CA LYS A 95 29.34 -19.18 -3.04
C LYS A 95 28.00 -18.75 -3.64
N ASN A 96 27.31 -17.81 -3.00
CA ASN A 96 25.99 -17.32 -3.43
C ASN A 96 26.02 -15.94 -4.07
N LEU A 97 27.19 -15.28 -4.16
CA LEU A 97 27.30 -13.95 -4.76
C LEU A 97 27.04 -14.05 -6.27
N LYS A 98 25.90 -13.54 -6.72
CA LYS A 98 25.45 -13.57 -8.13
C LYS A 98 25.73 -12.27 -8.85
N SER A 99 25.59 -11.13 -8.16
CA SER A 99 25.74 -9.79 -8.74
C SER A 99 26.74 -8.95 -7.94
N LEU A 100 27.66 -8.32 -8.64
CA LEU A 100 28.68 -7.43 -8.08
C LEU A 100 28.77 -6.17 -8.94
N ASP A 101 28.63 -5.01 -8.31
CA ASP A 101 28.89 -3.72 -8.95
C ASP A 101 30.16 -3.11 -8.38
N LEU A 102 31.13 -2.84 -9.25
CA LEU A 102 32.42 -2.22 -8.96
C LEU A 102 32.63 -0.96 -9.80
N PHE A 103 31.60 -0.47 -10.49
CA PHE A 103 31.68 0.71 -11.34
C PHE A 103 32.30 1.90 -10.57
N ASN A 104 33.02 2.79 -11.26
CA ASN A 104 33.73 3.91 -10.61
C ASN A 104 34.76 3.54 -9.52
N ASN A 105 35.26 2.30 -9.46
CA ASN A 105 36.47 1.96 -8.70
C ASN A 105 37.74 2.03 -9.58
N GLU A 106 38.92 2.13 -8.97
CA GLU A 106 40.20 2.16 -9.69
C GLU A 106 40.46 0.83 -10.45
N VAL A 107 40.01 -0.31 -9.89
CA VAL A 107 40.17 -1.66 -10.45
C VAL A 107 39.54 -1.86 -11.83
N THR A 108 38.49 -1.09 -12.17
CA THR A 108 37.78 -1.20 -13.46
C THR A 108 38.63 -0.75 -14.64
N ASN A 109 39.68 0.03 -14.40
CA ASN A 109 40.62 0.50 -15.43
C ASN A 109 41.66 -0.56 -15.84
N MET A 110 41.68 -1.73 -15.20
CA MET A 110 42.62 -2.80 -15.51
C MET A 110 42.28 -3.50 -16.83
N ASP A 111 43.30 -3.85 -17.61
CA ASP A 111 43.11 -4.65 -18.83
C ASP A 111 42.46 -6.00 -18.49
N ASN A 112 41.45 -6.38 -19.28
CA ASN A 112 40.62 -7.58 -19.09
C ASN A 112 40.04 -7.70 -17.68
N TYR A 113 39.70 -6.56 -17.06
CA TYR A 113 39.13 -6.50 -15.71
C TYR A 113 37.95 -7.47 -15.53
N ARG A 114 36.94 -7.43 -16.40
CA ARG A 114 35.74 -8.29 -16.30
C ARG A 114 36.09 -9.78 -16.30
N GLU A 115 36.87 -10.21 -17.30
CA GLU A 115 37.34 -11.60 -17.43
C GLU A 115 38.08 -12.06 -16.17
N LYS A 116 38.95 -11.20 -15.60
CA LYS A 116 39.69 -11.52 -14.38
C LYS A 116 38.79 -11.60 -13.15
N VAL A 117 37.76 -10.76 -13.04
CA VAL A 117 36.79 -10.80 -11.93
C VAL A 117 35.90 -12.04 -12.01
N PHE A 118 35.34 -12.36 -13.18
CA PHE A 118 34.56 -13.60 -13.37
C PHE A 118 35.40 -14.86 -13.09
N ASN A 119 36.67 -14.87 -13.48
CA ASN A 119 37.59 -15.97 -13.15
C ASN A 119 37.92 -16.04 -11.65
N LEU A 120 37.94 -14.90 -10.95
CA LEU A 120 38.23 -14.82 -9.52
C LEU A 120 37.03 -15.27 -8.66
N ILE A 121 35.81 -14.98 -9.09
CA ILE A 121 34.57 -15.22 -8.34
C ILE A 121 33.66 -16.13 -9.19
N PRO A 122 33.80 -17.47 -9.07
CA PRO A 122 33.09 -18.40 -9.96
C PRO A 122 31.56 -18.44 -9.79
N SER A 123 31.04 -17.94 -8.67
CA SER A 123 29.61 -17.82 -8.39
C SER A 123 28.96 -16.63 -9.12
N LEU A 124 29.78 -15.68 -9.59
CA LEU A 124 29.31 -14.42 -10.15
C LEU A 124 28.67 -14.63 -11.52
N ARG A 125 27.44 -14.13 -11.68
CA ARG A 125 26.69 -14.14 -12.94
C ARG A 125 26.74 -12.79 -13.63
N TYR A 126 26.68 -11.72 -12.83
CA TYR A 126 26.60 -10.35 -13.30
C TYR A 126 27.66 -9.49 -12.66
N LEU A 127 28.34 -8.70 -13.49
CA LEU A 127 29.34 -7.73 -13.09
C LEU A 127 28.98 -6.40 -13.72
N ASP A 128 28.88 -5.33 -12.94
CA ASP A 128 28.59 -3.98 -13.42
C ASP A 128 27.34 -3.89 -14.33
N GLY A 129 26.33 -4.74 -14.09
CA GLY A 129 25.08 -4.80 -14.87
C GLY A 129 25.12 -5.64 -16.16
N TYR A 130 26.21 -6.37 -16.41
CA TYR A 130 26.37 -7.22 -17.59
C TYR A 130 26.80 -8.63 -17.20
N ASP A 131 26.42 -9.64 -17.97
CA ASP A 131 26.91 -11.01 -17.80
C ASP A 131 28.33 -11.23 -18.38
N ALA A 132 28.80 -12.48 -18.36
CA ALA A 132 30.12 -12.85 -18.91
C ALA A 132 30.21 -12.72 -20.43
N ASP A 133 29.07 -12.72 -21.13
CA ASP A 133 28.95 -12.59 -22.59
C ASP A 133 28.69 -11.13 -23.04
N ASP A 134 28.79 -10.17 -22.11
CA ASP A 134 28.60 -8.74 -22.31
C ASP A 134 27.15 -8.34 -22.67
N CYS A 135 26.18 -9.17 -22.28
CA CYS A 135 24.77 -8.84 -22.37
C CYS A 135 24.32 -8.04 -21.14
N GLU A 136 23.67 -6.89 -21.36
CA GLU A 136 23.08 -6.06 -20.30
C GLU A 136 21.94 -6.85 -19.65
N VAL A 137 21.92 -6.87 -18.32
CA VAL A 137 20.79 -7.46 -17.58
C VAL A 137 19.62 -6.52 -17.72
N ASP A 138 18.57 -6.96 -18.42
CA ASP A 138 17.27 -6.33 -18.30
C ASP A 138 16.84 -6.47 -16.84
N SER A 139 16.63 -5.34 -16.16
CA SER A 139 16.11 -5.23 -14.79
C SER A 139 14.72 -5.86 -14.59
N GLU A 140 14.21 -6.56 -15.61
CA GLU A 140 12.98 -7.35 -15.64
C GLU A 140 13.23 -8.82 -15.25
N GLY A 141 14.47 -9.31 -15.19
CA GLY A 141 14.80 -10.72 -14.92
C GLY A 141 15.21 -11.07 -13.48
N GLU A 142 15.17 -10.11 -12.54
CA GLU A 142 15.78 -10.27 -11.21
C GLU A 142 14.93 -11.00 -10.15
N ASP A 143 13.70 -11.43 -10.46
CA ASP A 143 12.82 -12.09 -9.47
C ASP A 143 12.74 -13.63 -9.58
N ASP A 144 13.31 -14.27 -10.60
CA ASP A 144 13.03 -15.69 -10.88
C ASP A 144 13.96 -16.73 -10.21
N GLU A 145 14.91 -16.33 -9.35
CA GLU A 145 15.73 -17.32 -8.60
C GLU A 145 15.99 -16.97 -7.13
N VAL A 146 14.96 -16.53 -6.40
CA VAL A 146 14.88 -16.69 -4.93
C VAL A 146 13.85 -17.77 -4.58
N ASN A 147 13.96 -18.94 -5.19
CA ASN A 147 13.48 -20.18 -4.58
C ASN A 147 14.49 -20.66 -3.53
N GLY A 148 14.58 -19.90 -2.44
CA GLY A 148 15.28 -20.28 -1.22
C GLY A 148 14.28 -20.26 -0.07
N ASN A 149 13.72 -21.42 0.26
CA ASN A 149 12.89 -21.65 1.43
C ASN A 149 13.30 -20.82 2.66
N GLU A 150 12.48 -19.83 3.01
CA GLU A 150 12.10 -19.46 4.37
C GLU A 150 10.60 -19.12 4.27
N ASP A 151 9.67 -19.98 4.69
CA ASP A 151 9.28 -20.20 6.09
C ASP A 151 9.35 -18.94 6.97
N GLY A 152 9.18 -17.77 6.36
CA GLY A 152 8.72 -16.55 6.99
C GLY A 152 7.21 -16.47 6.86
N GLU A 153 6.50 -17.29 7.64
CA GLU A 153 5.12 -17.00 8.04
C GLU A 153 5.10 -15.58 8.66
N GLY A 154 4.87 -14.60 7.80
CA GLY A 154 4.64 -13.20 8.14
C GLY A 154 3.64 -12.55 7.18
N GLY A 155 3.07 -13.34 6.25
CA GLY A 155 1.87 -13.03 5.49
C GLY A 155 0.70 -13.94 5.90
N GLY A 156 0.70 -14.42 7.15
CA GLY A 156 -0.46 -15.07 7.73
C GLY A 156 -1.42 -14.03 8.28
N ASN A 157 -2.64 -14.05 7.73
CA ASN A 157 -3.88 -13.68 8.41
C ASN A 157 -4.49 -12.29 8.19
N GLU A 158 -4.52 -11.75 6.97
CA GLU A 158 -5.62 -10.83 6.64
C GLU A 158 -6.77 -11.58 5.98
N GLU A 159 -6.51 -12.44 4.98
CA GLU A 159 -7.51 -13.38 4.45
C GLU A 159 -8.05 -14.35 5.52
N ASP A 160 -7.20 -14.88 6.44
CA ASP A 160 -7.69 -15.71 7.54
C ASP A 160 -8.53 -14.95 8.57
N SER A 161 -8.44 -13.62 8.66
CA SER A 161 -9.16 -12.87 9.70
C SER A 161 -10.65 -12.72 9.37
N GLU A 162 -10.97 -12.43 8.12
CA GLU A 162 -12.35 -12.35 7.61
C GLU A 162 -12.98 -13.75 7.55
N GLU A 163 -12.22 -14.74 7.04
CA GLU A 163 -12.63 -16.14 7.06
C GLU A 163 -12.83 -16.68 8.48
N ALA A 164 -12.01 -16.29 9.46
CA ALA A 164 -12.18 -16.69 10.85
C ALA A 164 -13.46 -16.11 11.48
N VAL A 165 -13.78 -14.84 11.21
CA VAL A 165 -15.03 -14.23 11.71
C VAL A 165 -16.24 -14.87 11.06
N GLN A 166 -16.20 -15.11 9.75
CA GLN A 166 -17.26 -15.82 9.03
C GLN A 166 -17.43 -17.25 9.57
N ALA A 167 -16.34 -18.00 9.74
CA ALA A 167 -16.37 -19.36 10.25
C ALA A 167 -16.87 -19.42 11.71
N ALA A 168 -16.49 -18.46 12.55
CA ALA A 168 -16.99 -18.34 13.91
C ALA A 168 -18.50 -18.03 13.93
N SER A 169 -18.96 -17.09 13.10
CA SER A 169 -20.38 -16.77 12.94
C SER A 169 -21.18 -17.99 12.50
N LYS A 170 -20.68 -18.73 11.50
CA LYS A 170 -21.30 -19.95 11.00
C LYS A 170 -21.37 -21.04 12.05
N THR A 171 -20.26 -21.33 12.72
CA THR A 171 -20.18 -22.36 13.78
C THR A 171 -21.15 -22.08 14.93
N LEU A 172 -21.28 -20.81 15.32
CA LEU A 172 -22.26 -20.39 16.31
C LEU A 172 -23.69 -20.63 15.84
N MET A 173 -23.99 -20.27 14.59
CA MET A 173 -25.33 -20.42 14.03
C MET A 173 -25.73 -21.88 13.81
N ASP A 174 -24.78 -22.74 13.42
CA ASP A 174 -24.96 -24.19 13.34
C ASP A 174 -25.25 -24.77 14.72
N SER A 175 -24.49 -24.34 15.75
CA SER A 175 -24.75 -24.76 17.14
C SER A 175 -26.14 -24.34 17.61
N LEU A 176 -26.60 -23.12 17.26
CA LEU A 176 -27.94 -22.65 17.57
C LEU A 176 -29.01 -23.49 16.87
N ASN A 177 -28.82 -23.83 15.60
CA ASN A 177 -29.72 -24.72 14.85
C ASN A 177 -29.82 -26.12 15.47
N GLU A 178 -28.70 -26.68 15.96
CA GLU A 178 -28.68 -28.00 16.60
C GLU A 178 -29.44 -28.04 17.93
N ILE A 179 -29.32 -26.99 18.75
CA ILE A 179 -29.97 -26.94 20.07
C ILE A 179 -31.43 -26.47 19.99
N TYR A 180 -31.83 -25.77 18.92
CA TYR A 180 -33.19 -25.29 18.75
C TYR A 180 -34.10 -26.42 18.28
N GLU A 181 -34.89 -26.98 19.20
CA GLU A 181 -35.65 -28.21 18.95
C GLU A 181 -36.69 -28.04 17.83
N SER A 182 -36.92 -29.09 17.03
CA SER A 182 -37.84 -29.02 15.88
C SER A 182 -39.31 -28.80 16.25
N GLN A 183 -39.70 -29.10 17.49
CA GLN A 183 -41.02 -28.79 18.04
C GLN A 183 -41.20 -27.31 18.45
N TRP A 184 -40.12 -26.54 18.57
CA TRP A 184 -40.20 -25.15 18.99
C TRP A 184 -40.67 -24.26 17.84
N THR A 185 -41.54 -23.31 18.17
CA THR A 185 -42.05 -22.35 17.18
C THR A 185 -40.90 -21.60 16.53
N GLY A 186 -40.91 -21.56 15.19
CA GLY A 186 -39.91 -20.85 14.41
C GLY A 186 -38.63 -21.62 14.09
N HIS A 187 -38.55 -22.93 14.36
CA HIS A 187 -37.38 -23.76 14.03
C HIS A 187 -36.93 -23.60 12.56
N ASP A 188 -37.82 -23.84 11.60
CA ASP A 188 -37.49 -23.72 10.16
C ASP A 188 -37.08 -22.29 9.77
N LEU A 189 -37.69 -21.27 10.40
CA LEU A 189 -37.35 -19.87 10.14
C LEU A 189 -35.95 -19.54 10.68
N LEU A 190 -35.57 -20.06 11.84
CA LEU A 190 -34.24 -19.84 12.41
C LEU A 190 -33.17 -20.45 11.49
N TYR A 191 -33.41 -21.65 10.99
CA TYR A 191 -32.53 -22.29 10.01
C TYR A 191 -32.39 -21.46 8.73
N VAL A 192 -33.50 -20.95 8.17
CA VAL A 192 -33.46 -20.06 6.99
C VAL A 192 -32.67 -18.79 7.27
N GLN A 193 -32.85 -18.17 8.44
CA GLN A 193 -32.12 -16.96 8.79
C GLN A 193 -30.63 -17.20 9.01
N ALA A 194 -30.25 -18.37 9.56
CA ALA A 194 -28.86 -18.78 9.65
C ALA A 194 -28.20 -18.92 8.26
N GLN A 195 -28.90 -19.52 7.30
CA GLN A 195 -28.41 -19.65 5.92
C GLN A 195 -28.30 -18.28 5.21
N ASN A 196 -29.28 -17.39 5.42
CA ASN A 196 -29.22 -16.03 4.87
C ASN A 196 -27.98 -15.27 5.38
N LEU A 197 -27.65 -15.40 6.67
CA LEU A 197 -26.46 -14.78 7.25
C LEU A 197 -25.17 -15.34 6.63
N ASP A 198 -25.07 -16.66 6.43
CA ASP A 198 -23.90 -17.30 5.79
C ASP A 198 -23.74 -16.81 4.33
N MET A 199 -24.84 -16.68 3.59
CA MET A 199 -24.82 -16.13 2.22
C MET A 199 -24.35 -14.67 2.20
N LEU A 200 -24.83 -13.83 3.13
CA LEU A 200 -24.41 -12.43 3.22
C LEU A 200 -22.91 -12.30 3.50
N TRP A 201 -22.37 -13.15 4.38
CA TRP A 201 -20.93 -13.22 4.61
C TRP A 201 -20.15 -13.62 3.36
N GLN A 202 -20.58 -14.67 2.65
CA GLN A 202 -19.92 -15.11 1.42
C GLN A 202 -19.89 -14.01 0.35
N ASP A 203 -21.03 -13.34 0.13
CA ASP A 203 -21.13 -12.24 -0.83
C ASP A 203 -20.24 -11.05 -0.43
N PHE A 204 -20.17 -10.73 0.88
CA PHE A 204 -19.35 -9.65 1.40
C PHE A 204 -17.86 -9.94 1.21
N THR A 205 -17.37 -11.10 1.68
CA THR A 205 -15.96 -11.50 1.57
C THR A 205 -15.54 -11.58 0.09
N HIS A 206 -16.38 -12.16 -0.77
CA HIS A 206 -16.09 -12.22 -2.20
C HIS A 206 -15.97 -10.82 -2.81
N LYS A 207 -16.82 -9.89 -2.40
CA LYS A 207 -16.80 -8.51 -2.89
C LYS A 207 -15.58 -7.74 -2.40
N LEU A 208 -15.13 -7.95 -1.17
CA LEU A 208 -13.88 -7.36 -0.67
C LEU A 208 -12.68 -7.88 -1.46
N ALA A 209 -12.57 -9.20 -1.62
CA ALA A 209 -11.48 -9.83 -2.36
C ALA A 209 -11.42 -9.35 -3.82
N ASP A 210 -12.55 -9.38 -4.54
CA ASP A 210 -12.57 -9.07 -5.98
C ASP A 210 -12.59 -7.56 -6.28
N GLN A 211 -13.39 -6.78 -5.55
CA GLN A 211 -13.67 -5.38 -5.94
C GLN A 211 -12.88 -4.35 -5.11
N VAL A 212 -12.23 -4.75 -4.02
CA VAL A 212 -11.40 -3.85 -3.19
C VAL A 212 -9.95 -4.27 -3.21
N LEU A 213 -9.66 -5.55 -2.97
CA LEU A 213 -8.29 -6.04 -2.84
C LEU A 213 -7.58 -6.16 -4.20
N VAL A 214 -8.23 -6.69 -5.24
CA VAL A 214 -7.61 -6.77 -6.58
C VAL A 214 -7.23 -5.39 -7.15
N PRO A 215 -8.09 -4.34 -7.12
CA PRO A 215 -7.69 -2.99 -7.54
C PRO A 215 -6.56 -2.41 -6.69
N LEU A 216 -6.56 -2.66 -5.37
CA LEU A 216 -5.48 -2.24 -4.48
C LEU A 216 -4.14 -2.88 -4.87
N ASN A 217 -4.12 -4.19 -5.08
CA ASN A 217 -2.93 -4.92 -5.51
C ASN A 217 -2.41 -4.43 -6.87
N THR A 218 -3.33 -4.16 -7.81
CA THR A 218 -2.99 -3.63 -9.14
C THR A 218 -2.44 -2.19 -9.09
N TYR A 219 -2.92 -1.38 -8.15
CA TYR A 219 -2.35 -0.05 -7.91
C TYR A 219 -0.96 -0.16 -7.27
N GLN A 220 -0.82 -1.02 -6.26
CA GLN A 220 0.44 -1.27 -5.55
C GLN A 220 1.54 -1.84 -6.47
N SER A 221 1.19 -2.68 -7.45
CA SER A 221 2.15 -3.29 -8.35
C SER A 221 2.84 -2.30 -9.30
N GLN A 222 2.35 -1.06 -9.43
CA GLN A 222 2.97 -0.03 -10.27
C GLN A 222 4.22 0.58 -9.61
N PHE A 223 4.31 0.55 -8.27
CA PHE A 223 5.40 1.22 -7.55
C PHE A 223 6.76 0.54 -7.69
N PRO A 224 6.90 -0.80 -7.64
CA PRO A 224 8.18 -1.47 -7.89
C PRO A 224 8.75 -1.13 -9.27
N GLU A 225 7.93 -1.18 -10.32
CA GLU A 225 8.36 -0.86 -11.68
C GLU A 225 8.76 0.61 -11.83
N MET A 226 8.01 1.52 -11.20
CA MET A 226 8.38 2.94 -11.14
C MET A 226 9.73 3.16 -10.43
N ARG A 227 9.96 2.47 -9.30
CA ARG A 227 11.26 2.52 -8.57
C ARG A 227 12.41 2.04 -9.46
N LYS A 228 12.26 0.87 -10.10
CA LYS A 228 13.26 0.34 -11.05
C LYS A 228 13.59 1.36 -12.16
N LYS A 229 12.58 2.06 -12.69
CA LYS A 229 12.77 3.10 -13.72
C LYS A 229 13.53 4.31 -13.19
N VAL A 230 13.23 4.76 -11.97
CA VAL A 230 13.97 5.83 -11.27
C VAL A 230 15.43 5.43 -11.06
N ASP A 231 15.69 4.20 -10.58
CA ASP A 231 17.05 3.70 -10.35
C ASP A 231 17.84 3.59 -11.66
N LYS A 232 17.20 3.09 -12.73
CA LYS A 232 17.78 3.04 -14.08
C LYS A 232 18.15 4.44 -14.58
N ARG A 233 17.28 5.43 -14.39
CA ARG A 233 17.57 6.84 -14.73
C ARG A 233 18.74 7.37 -13.91
N GLY A 234 18.83 7.03 -12.63
CA GLY A 234 19.97 7.37 -11.76
C GLY A 234 21.30 6.85 -12.31
N ARG A 235 21.37 5.57 -12.65
CA ARG A 235 22.55 4.96 -13.28
C ARG A 235 22.93 5.64 -14.60
N LYS A 236 21.97 5.87 -15.50
CA LYS A 236 22.25 6.50 -16.80
C LYS A 236 22.66 7.97 -16.69
N LEU A 237 22.29 8.69 -15.62
CA LEU A 237 22.83 10.02 -15.33
C LEU A 237 24.34 9.96 -15.04
N VAL A 238 24.76 9.01 -14.20
CA VAL A 238 26.18 8.81 -13.87
C VAL A 238 26.99 8.46 -15.13
N ASP A 239 26.46 7.60 -15.99
CA ASP A 239 27.07 7.27 -17.28
C ASP A 239 27.25 8.50 -18.16
N TYR A 240 26.20 9.32 -18.28
CA TYR A 240 26.23 10.54 -19.07
C TYR A 240 27.27 11.54 -18.55
N ASP A 241 27.33 11.78 -17.23
CA ASP A 241 28.32 12.67 -16.61
C ASP A 241 29.75 12.15 -16.80
N SER A 242 29.96 10.84 -16.71
CA SER A 242 31.25 10.18 -16.98
C SER A 242 31.70 10.41 -18.41
N GLN A 243 30.85 10.13 -19.40
CA GLN A 243 31.18 10.37 -20.82
C GLN A 243 31.42 11.84 -21.11
N ARG A 244 30.68 12.75 -20.47
CA ARG A 244 30.85 14.19 -20.61
C ARG A 244 32.23 14.64 -20.12
N HIS A 245 32.65 14.17 -18.94
CA HIS A 245 33.98 14.47 -18.41
C HIS A 245 35.10 13.86 -19.27
N ASN A 246 34.93 12.61 -19.72
CA ASN A 246 35.90 11.95 -20.61
C ASN A 246 36.07 12.71 -21.94
N PHE A 247 34.97 13.16 -22.55
CA PHE A 247 35.01 13.93 -23.78
C PHE A 247 35.66 15.31 -23.61
N GLN A 248 35.41 16.00 -22.49
CA GLN A 248 36.08 17.27 -22.16
C GLN A 248 37.60 17.08 -22.02
N SER A 249 38.04 16.01 -21.35
CA SER A 249 39.45 15.64 -21.23
C SER A 249 40.10 15.39 -22.59
N LEU A 250 39.42 14.67 -23.50
CA LEU A 250 39.88 14.42 -24.86
C LEU A 250 40.02 15.70 -25.70
N GLN A 251 39.20 16.72 -25.45
CA GLN A 251 39.30 18.02 -26.12
C GLN A 251 40.41 18.92 -25.55
N GLY A 252 40.75 18.79 -24.26
CA GLY A 252 41.69 19.66 -23.55
C GLY A 252 43.16 19.54 -23.94
N ASN A 253 43.56 18.52 -24.72
CA ASN A 253 44.98 18.27 -25.05
C ASN A 253 45.31 18.43 -26.57
N PRO A 254 45.59 19.65 -27.04
CA PRO A 254 45.78 19.95 -28.47
C PRO A 254 47.06 19.34 -29.08
N LYS A 255 48.02 18.86 -28.28
CA LYS A 255 49.32 18.33 -28.76
C LYS A 255 49.31 16.83 -29.09
N LYS A 256 48.24 16.09 -28.78
CA LYS A 256 48.04 14.66 -29.08
C LYS A 256 46.58 14.35 -29.46
N ARG A 257 45.95 15.25 -30.21
CA ARG A 257 44.53 15.11 -30.58
C ARG A 257 44.36 14.03 -31.65
N ASP A 258 43.93 12.85 -31.21
CA ASP A 258 43.54 11.74 -32.07
C ASP A 258 42.08 11.97 -32.52
N GLU A 259 41.89 12.36 -33.78
CA GLU A 259 40.56 12.72 -34.31
C GLU A 259 39.57 11.56 -34.29
N LEU A 260 40.06 10.32 -34.45
CA LEU A 260 39.25 9.12 -34.37
C LEU A 260 38.73 8.90 -32.95
N LYS A 261 39.58 9.11 -31.93
CA LYS A 261 39.16 9.02 -30.52
C LYS A 261 38.19 10.13 -30.12
N VAL A 262 38.38 11.35 -30.63
CA VAL A 262 37.45 12.46 -30.38
C VAL A 262 36.09 12.17 -31.02
N SER A 263 36.05 11.64 -32.25
CA SER A 263 34.80 11.26 -32.91
C SER A 263 34.05 10.18 -32.12
N ARG A 264 34.76 9.11 -31.73
CA ARG A 264 34.17 8.01 -30.94
C ARG A 264 33.68 8.47 -29.56
N GLY A 265 34.45 9.32 -28.88
CA GLY A 265 34.04 9.89 -27.59
C GLY A 265 32.79 10.78 -27.71
N LYS A 266 32.62 11.47 -28.84
CA LYS A 266 31.40 12.24 -29.12
C LYS A 266 30.19 11.33 -29.34
N GLU A 267 30.34 10.24 -30.09
CA GLU A 267 29.26 9.27 -30.32
C GLU A 267 28.78 8.64 -29.00
N LEU A 268 29.71 8.19 -28.15
CA LEU A 268 29.39 7.63 -26.83
C LEU A 268 28.71 8.65 -25.90
N LEU A 269 29.13 9.91 -25.95
CA LEU A 269 28.49 10.99 -25.19
C LEU A 269 27.05 11.23 -25.65
N GLU A 270 26.81 11.31 -26.96
CA GLU A 270 25.46 11.52 -27.50
C GLU A 270 24.55 10.32 -27.23
N GLU A 271 25.07 9.10 -27.26
CA GLU A 271 24.32 7.89 -26.91
C GLU A 271 23.92 7.86 -25.43
N ALA A 272 24.88 8.10 -24.53
CA ALA A 272 24.60 8.18 -23.08
C ALA A 272 23.60 9.29 -22.75
N LYS A 273 23.77 10.47 -23.38
CA LYS A 273 22.85 11.60 -23.25
C LYS A 273 21.44 11.23 -23.69
N ARG A 274 21.29 10.63 -24.88
CA ARG A 274 19.98 10.26 -25.43
C ARG A 274 19.24 9.29 -24.53
N THR A 275 19.91 8.26 -24.03
CA THR A 275 19.32 7.25 -23.14
C THR A 275 18.87 7.86 -21.82
N TYR A 276 19.71 8.72 -21.22
CA TYR A 276 19.35 9.46 -20.01
C TYR A 276 18.17 10.41 -20.23
N GLU A 277 18.21 11.25 -21.27
CA GLU A 277 17.16 12.24 -21.54
C GLU A 277 15.81 11.58 -21.81
N GLN A 278 15.80 10.43 -22.50
CA GLN A 278 14.59 9.66 -22.71
C GLN A 278 13.97 9.21 -21.38
N LEU A 279 14.73 8.50 -20.54
CA LEU A 279 14.23 8.05 -19.24
C LEU A 279 13.83 9.20 -18.33
N ASN A 280 14.61 10.29 -18.33
CA ASN A 280 14.34 11.47 -17.53
C ASN A 280 13.04 12.16 -17.96
N SER A 281 12.80 12.29 -19.26
CA SER A 281 11.56 12.86 -19.80
C SER A 281 10.36 12.00 -19.43
N GLU A 282 10.45 10.68 -19.62
CA GLU A 282 9.36 9.76 -19.26
C GLU A 282 9.01 9.84 -17.77
N LEU A 283 10.01 9.90 -16.88
CA LEU A 283 9.77 10.02 -15.44
C LEU A 283 9.20 11.38 -15.03
N HIS A 284 9.57 12.47 -15.72
CA HIS A 284 8.98 13.78 -15.47
C HIS A 284 7.48 13.82 -15.80
N ASP A 285 7.02 13.00 -16.74
CA ASP A 285 5.60 12.88 -17.08
C ASP A 285 4.89 11.86 -16.18
N GLU A 286 5.49 10.69 -15.97
CA GLU A 286 4.86 9.56 -15.28
C GLU A 286 4.77 9.73 -13.76
N LEU A 287 5.78 10.29 -13.09
CA LEU A 287 5.76 10.44 -11.63
C LEU A 287 4.65 11.36 -11.13
N PRO A 288 4.45 12.58 -11.71
CA PRO A 288 3.31 13.42 -11.33
C PRO A 288 1.98 12.77 -11.67
N ALA A 289 1.87 12.10 -12.83
CA ALA A 289 0.64 11.40 -13.22
C ALA A 289 0.28 10.28 -12.23
N LEU A 290 1.27 9.48 -11.80
CA LEU A 290 1.09 8.45 -10.78
C LEU A 290 0.69 9.07 -9.44
N TYR A 291 1.32 10.17 -9.04
CA TYR A 291 0.97 10.88 -7.80
C TYR A 291 -0.47 11.41 -7.85
N ASP A 292 -0.88 12.05 -8.95
CA ASP A 292 -2.24 12.59 -9.10
C ASP A 292 -3.31 11.49 -9.13
N SER A 293 -2.97 10.31 -9.67
CA SER A 293 -3.87 9.16 -9.68
C SER A 293 -4.29 8.69 -8.28
N ARG A 294 -3.49 8.96 -7.22
CA ARG A 294 -3.72 8.49 -5.84
C ARG A 294 -5.12 8.88 -5.31
N VAL A 295 -5.59 10.09 -5.65
CA VAL A 295 -6.85 10.62 -5.12
C VAL A 295 -8.01 9.86 -5.73
N LEU A 296 -8.02 9.72 -7.06
CA LEU A 296 -9.07 9.00 -7.75
C LEU A 296 -9.08 7.52 -7.34
N PHE A 297 -7.90 6.88 -7.25
CA PHE A 297 -7.77 5.51 -6.77
C PHE A 297 -8.39 5.34 -5.38
N LEU A 298 -7.95 6.13 -4.39
CA LEU A 298 -8.43 6.03 -3.02
C LEU A 298 -9.94 6.29 -2.92
N VAL A 299 -10.45 7.30 -3.61
CA VAL A 299 -11.89 7.61 -3.65
C VAL A 299 -12.67 6.40 -4.17
N THR A 300 -12.24 5.82 -5.28
CA THR A 300 -12.96 4.71 -5.91
C THR A 300 -12.90 3.44 -5.04
N ASN A 301 -11.72 3.12 -4.50
CA ASN A 301 -11.53 1.91 -3.70
C ASN A 301 -12.26 1.98 -2.35
N LEU A 302 -12.15 3.12 -1.64
CA LEU A 302 -12.84 3.33 -0.36
C LEU A 302 -14.35 3.43 -0.54
N GLN A 303 -14.83 4.03 -1.63
CA GLN A 303 -16.26 4.05 -1.93
C GLN A 303 -16.82 2.63 -2.13
N THR A 304 -16.08 1.76 -2.84
CA THR A 304 -16.47 0.36 -3.03
C THR A 304 -16.47 -0.40 -1.69
N LEU A 305 -15.42 -0.23 -0.88
CA LEU A 305 -15.32 -0.81 0.46
C LEU A 305 -16.51 -0.39 1.34
N PHE A 306 -16.76 0.91 1.48
CA PHE A 306 -17.83 1.42 2.34
C PHE A 306 -19.22 1.05 1.83
N ALA A 307 -19.42 0.96 0.52
CA ALA A 307 -20.68 0.48 -0.04
C ALA A 307 -20.90 -1.02 0.25
N ALA A 308 -19.85 -1.84 0.20
CA ALA A 308 -19.93 -3.25 0.56
C ALA A 308 -20.27 -3.42 2.05
N GLU A 309 -19.55 -2.71 2.93
CA GLU A 309 -19.78 -2.67 4.38
C GLU A 309 -21.20 -2.23 4.73
N GLN A 310 -21.66 -1.13 4.11
CA GLN A 310 -23.01 -0.60 4.34
C GLN A 310 -24.08 -1.63 4.00
N VAL A 311 -23.97 -2.31 2.86
CA VAL A 311 -24.93 -3.33 2.44
C VAL A 311 -24.90 -4.52 3.40
N PHE A 312 -23.71 -5.06 3.67
CA PHE A 312 -23.54 -6.21 4.55
C PHE A 312 -24.14 -5.97 5.94
N HIS A 313 -23.79 -4.86 6.57
CA HIS A 313 -24.31 -4.53 7.90
C HIS A 313 -25.81 -4.23 7.92
N THR A 314 -26.32 -3.55 6.90
CA THR A 314 -27.75 -3.22 6.81
C THR A 314 -28.60 -4.49 6.66
N GLU A 315 -28.20 -5.42 5.78
CA GLU A 315 -28.94 -6.66 5.58
C GLU A 315 -28.77 -7.63 6.76
N SER A 316 -27.55 -7.71 7.33
CA SER A 316 -27.31 -8.52 8.54
C SER A 316 -28.15 -8.06 9.72
N ALA A 317 -28.32 -6.74 9.91
CA ALA A 317 -29.16 -6.20 10.97
C ALA A 317 -30.64 -6.63 10.84
N LYS A 318 -31.14 -6.77 9.60
CA LYS A 318 -32.50 -7.30 9.36
C LYS A 318 -32.59 -8.77 9.75
N VAL A 319 -31.61 -9.58 9.39
CA VAL A 319 -31.54 -11.00 9.78
C VAL A 319 -31.55 -11.14 11.32
N TYR A 320 -30.72 -10.35 12.02
CA TYR A 320 -30.70 -10.36 13.49
C TYR A 320 -32.03 -9.90 14.11
N SER A 321 -32.70 -8.91 13.52
CA SER A 321 -34.04 -8.47 13.97
C SER A 321 -35.09 -9.59 13.81
N GLU A 322 -35.00 -10.38 12.74
CA GLU A 322 -35.88 -11.53 12.53
C GLU A 322 -35.59 -12.68 13.51
N LEU A 323 -34.30 -12.93 13.80
CA LEU A 323 -33.88 -13.90 14.82
C LEU A 323 -34.40 -13.53 16.21
N GLU A 324 -34.31 -12.26 16.60
CA GLU A 324 -34.88 -11.74 17.85
C GLU A 324 -36.39 -12.01 17.90
N ALA A 325 -37.11 -11.68 16.82
CA ALA A 325 -38.57 -11.91 16.75
C ALA A 325 -38.95 -13.41 16.82
N ILE A 326 -38.11 -14.32 16.34
CA ILE A 326 -38.32 -15.78 16.49
C ILE A 326 -38.21 -16.18 17.95
N VAL A 327 -37.15 -15.74 18.63
CA VAL A 327 -36.91 -16.06 20.05
C VAL A 327 -38.00 -15.45 20.94
N ASP A 328 -38.45 -14.23 20.66
CA ASP A 328 -39.57 -13.60 21.38
C ASP A 328 -40.87 -14.40 21.25
N LYS A 329 -41.16 -14.95 20.06
CA LYS A 329 -42.33 -15.81 19.88
C LYS A 329 -42.22 -17.09 20.70
N LEU A 330 -41.05 -17.72 20.72
CA LEU A 330 -40.80 -18.89 21.55
C LEU A 330 -40.95 -18.57 23.04
N ALA A 331 -40.40 -17.44 23.50
CA ALA A 331 -40.53 -17.00 24.89
C ALA A 331 -42.00 -16.82 25.27
N ASN A 332 -42.79 -16.13 24.45
CA ASN A 332 -44.22 -15.92 24.67
C ASN A 332 -45.02 -17.24 24.69
N GLU A 333 -44.67 -18.20 23.83
CA GLU A 333 -45.35 -19.50 23.81
C GLU A 333 -44.94 -20.39 25.00
N SER A 334 -43.67 -20.34 25.41
CA SER A 334 -43.18 -21.10 26.57
C SER A 334 -43.91 -20.70 27.86
N GLN A 335 -44.21 -19.41 28.03
CA GLN A 335 -44.98 -18.88 29.17
C GLN A 335 -46.44 -19.37 29.18
N ARG A 336 -46.97 -19.84 28.05
CA ARG A 336 -48.31 -20.45 27.94
C ARG A 336 -48.32 -21.93 28.32
N GLY A 337 -47.15 -22.51 28.64
CA GLY A 337 -47.01 -23.91 29.07
C GLY A 337 -47.02 -24.93 27.94
N SER A 338 -46.88 -24.51 26.66
CA SER A 338 -46.86 -25.43 25.50
C SER A 338 -45.75 -26.48 25.58
N TYR A 339 -44.64 -26.17 26.27
CA TYR A 339 -43.42 -27.00 26.29
C TYR A 339 -43.09 -27.60 27.67
N THR A 340 -43.94 -27.40 28.69
CA THR A 340 -43.75 -28.09 29.98
C THR A 340 -44.08 -29.57 29.82
N LEU A 341 -43.08 -30.45 30.03
CA LEU A 341 -43.27 -31.90 30.01
C LEU A 341 -44.45 -32.30 30.90
N LYS A 342 -45.54 -32.80 30.29
CA LYS A 342 -46.46 -33.68 31.01
C LYS A 342 -45.67 -34.93 31.40
N LYS A 343 -45.48 -35.13 32.70
CA LYS A 343 -44.87 -36.32 33.29
C LYS A 343 -45.78 -37.53 33.03
N ASN A 344 -45.68 -38.14 31.84
CA ASN A 344 -46.32 -39.42 31.54
C ASN A 344 -45.51 -40.53 32.20
N THR A 345 -45.99 -40.99 33.37
CA THR A 345 -45.64 -42.30 33.90
C THR A 345 -46.37 -43.38 33.11
N GLU A 346 -45.78 -43.87 32.01
CA GLU A 346 -45.97 -45.26 31.55
C GLU A 346 -44.73 -45.73 30.74
N PRO A 347 -44.21 -46.94 30.99
CA PRO A 347 -43.09 -47.46 30.21
C PRO A 347 -43.60 -48.06 28.90
N GLN A 348 -43.23 -47.46 27.76
CA GLN A 348 -43.38 -48.12 26.46
C GLN A 348 -42.01 -48.49 25.87
N SER A 349 -41.87 -49.80 25.63
CA SER A 349 -40.73 -50.48 25.02
C SER A 349 -40.47 -50.03 23.58
N PRO A 350 -39.23 -50.17 23.07
CA PRO A 350 -38.84 -49.61 21.77
C PRO A 350 -39.46 -50.39 20.60
N LYS A 351 -40.02 -49.67 19.62
CA LYS A 351 -40.34 -50.21 18.29
C LYS A 351 -39.49 -49.52 17.23
N SER A 352 -38.84 -50.34 16.40
CA SER A 352 -37.95 -49.99 15.30
C SER A 352 -38.63 -49.17 14.18
N PRO A 353 -37.86 -48.43 13.36
CA PRO A 353 -38.41 -47.49 12.40
C PRO A 353 -38.89 -48.20 11.13
N ASN A 354 -40.11 -47.89 10.69
CA ASN A 354 -40.57 -48.19 9.33
C ASN A 354 -40.80 -46.88 8.58
N ALA A 355 -40.20 -46.80 7.41
CA ALA A 355 -40.36 -45.75 6.41
C ALA A 355 -41.82 -45.61 5.95
N ASN A 356 -42.23 -44.36 5.75
CA ASN A 356 -43.22 -43.84 4.78
C ASN A 356 -44.13 -42.77 5.41
N SER A 357 -43.82 -41.50 5.18
CA SER A 357 -44.87 -40.52 4.85
C SER A 357 -44.30 -39.41 3.97
N SER A 358 -44.52 -39.57 2.68
CA SER A 358 -44.34 -38.56 1.65
C SER A 358 -45.37 -37.44 1.78
N LEU A 359 -44.85 -36.22 1.61
CA LEU A 359 -45.48 -34.94 1.28
C LEU A 359 -46.83 -35.03 0.56
N ILE A 360 -47.84 -34.30 1.04
CA ILE A 360 -49.05 -33.96 0.29
C ILE A 360 -49.08 -32.44 0.09
N ILE A 361 -48.73 -32.03 -1.13
CA ILE A 361 -49.00 -30.71 -1.70
C ILE A 361 -50.46 -30.73 -2.18
N ASN A 362 -51.24 -29.74 -1.75
CA ASN A 362 -52.62 -29.56 -2.16
C ASN A 362 -52.69 -28.51 -3.28
N THR A 363 -52.90 -28.95 -4.52
CA THR A 363 -53.38 -28.12 -5.62
C THR A 363 -54.59 -28.83 -6.26
N GLN A 364 -55.74 -28.15 -6.22
CA GLN A 364 -56.98 -28.60 -6.90
C GLN A 364 -56.89 -28.31 -8.41
N PRO A 365 -57.41 -29.21 -9.27
CA PRO A 365 -57.58 -28.93 -10.70
C PRO A 365 -59.05 -28.64 -11.07
N ALA A 366 -59.25 -27.88 -12.15
CA ALA A 366 -60.49 -27.85 -12.92
C ALA A 366 -60.24 -28.33 -14.37
N GLN A 367 -61.01 -29.36 -14.72
CA GLN A 367 -61.26 -30.10 -15.97
C GLN A 367 -61.02 -29.37 -17.32
N ASN A 368 -60.49 -30.07 -18.33
CA ASN A 368 -61.28 -30.83 -19.32
C ASN A 368 -60.47 -31.41 -20.50
N ASN A 369 -60.77 -32.68 -20.80
CA ASN A 369 -60.93 -33.31 -22.12
C ASN A 369 -59.77 -33.77 -23.05
N ILE A 370 -59.88 -35.08 -23.35
CA ILE A 370 -59.74 -35.77 -24.66
C ILE A 370 -58.38 -36.42 -25.01
N SER A 371 -58.37 -37.74 -24.78
CA SER A 371 -58.04 -38.84 -25.70
C SER A 371 -56.64 -39.01 -26.31
N GLY A 372 -55.99 -40.13 -25.95
CA GLY A 372 -55.87 -41.27 -26.88
C GLY A 372 -54.48 -41.67 -27.36
N ALA A 373 -54.02 -42.86 -26.89
CA ALA A 373 -53.15 -43.84 -27.57
C ALA A 373 -51.71 -43.40 -27.94
N LEU A 374 -50.68 -44.23 -28.07
CA LEU A 374 -50.31 -45.62 -27.79
C LEU A 374 -48.78 -45.67 -28.06
N ASP A 375 -48.09 -46.61 -27.41
CA ASP A 375 -46.86 -47.27 -27.86
C ASP A 375 -45.54 -46.52 -28.16
N ASP A 376 -44.57 -46.83 -27.29
CA ASP A 376 -43.39 -47.66 -27.54
C ASP A 376 -42.18 -47.14 -28.36
N THR A 377 -41.03 -47.61 -27.88
CA THR A 377 -39.69 -47.68 -28.49
C THR A 377 -38.75 -46.45 -28.45
N ALA A 378 -37.66 -46.63 -27.70
CA ALA A 378 -36.35 -46.01 -27.92
C ALA A 378 -35.67 -46.63 -29.18
N PRO A 379 -34.38 -46.37 -29.58
CA PRO A 379 -33.35 -45.54 -28.95
C PRO A 379 -32.35 -44.83 -29.95
N VAL A 380 -31.28 -44.25 -29.38
CA VAL A 380 -29.89 -44.06 -29.92
C VAL A 380 -29.51 -42.90 -30.88
N ALA A 381 -28.52 -42.13 -30.38
CA ALA A 381 -27.29 -41.62 -31.02
C ALA A 381 -27.20 -40.27 -31.80
N ARG A 382 -26.35 -39.43 -31.18
CA ARG A 382 -25.09 -38.82 -31.69
C ARG A 382 -25.11 -37.61 -32.64
N ASP A 383 -24.25 -36.68 -32.22
CA ASP A 383 -23.40 -35.76 -32.97
C ASP A 383 -24.04 -34.72 -33.89
N THR A 384 -23.82 -33.44 -33.58
CA THR A 384 -22.78 -32.60 -34.24
C THR A 384 -23.01 -31.12 -33.88
N SER A 385 -21.97 -30.46 -33.39
CA SER A 385 -21.75 -29.01 -33.60
C SER A 385 -21.20 -28.81 -35.03
N PRO A 386 -20.93 -27.58 -35.56
CA PRO A 386 -21.10 -26.23 -35.01
C PRO A 386 -21.67 -25.21 -36.04
N THR A 387 -21.61 -23.91 -35.70
CA THR A 387 -21.32 -22.75 -36.60
C THR A 387 -22.43 -21.70 -36.73
N THR A 388 -22.23 -20.61 -35.97
CA THR A 388 -22.16 -19.20 -36.42
C THR A 388 -23.38 -18.54 -37.10
N GLN A 389 -23.78 -17.39 -36.55
CA GLN A 389 -23.89 -16.06 -37.19
C GLN A 389 -25.06 -15.26 -36.61
N ILE A 390 -24.76 -14.15 -35.92
CA ILE A 390 -24.77 -12.76 -36.42
C ILE A 390 -26.16 -12.11 -36.34
N ASN A 391 -26.14 -10.97 -35.64
CA ASN A 391 -27.00 -9.80 -35.71
C ASN A 391 -28.52 -9.98 -35.81
N GLY A 392 -29.17 -9.18 -34.96
CA GLY A 392 -29.76 -7.99 -35.55
C GLY A 392 -31.05 -7.55 -34.92
N ASN A 393 -30.96 -6.37 -34.32
CA ASN A 393 -31.94 -5.30 -34.31
C ASN A 393 -33.27 -5.56 -33.59
N ALA A 394 -33.54 -4.87 -32.48
CA ALA A 394 -33.72 -3.42 -32.32
C ALA A 394 -35.16 -2.97 -32.56
N ASN A 395 -35.48 -1.94 -31.78
CA ASN A 395 -36.60 -1.02 -31.91
C ASN A 395 -38.00 -1.57 -31.59
N SER A 396 -38.90 -0.83 -30.95
CA SER A 396 -38.82 0.46 -30.26
C SER A 396 -40.22 0.83 -29.78
N ASN A 397 -40.25 1.63 -28.72
CA ASN A 397 -41.20 2.72 -28.48
C ASN A 397 -42.63 2.44 -27.99
N ALA A 398 -42.86 3.07 -26.82
CA ALA A 398 -43.94 4.01 -26.49
C ALA A 398 -45.37 3.42 -26.37
N ASN A 399 -46.27 3.86 -25.48
CA ASN A 399 -46.42 5.14 -24.81
C ASN A 399 -47.47 5.02 -23.67
N SER A 400 -47.32 5.82 -22.62
CA SER A 400 -48.33 6.53 -21.80
C SER A 400 -49.78 6.02 -21.62
N ASN A 401 -50.23 5.94 -20.36
CA ASN A 401 -51.32 6.75 -19.74
C ASN A 401 -51.63 6.20 -18.33
N ALA A 402 -51.41 6.94 -17.24
CA ALA A 402 -52.34 7.89 -16.61
C ALA A 402 -53.66 7.26 -16.14
N ASN A 403 -53.89 7.13 -14.83
CA ASN A 403 -54.89 7.96 -14.13
C ASN A 403 -54.84 7.81 -12.59
N SER A 404 -55.55 8.74 -11.96
CA SER A 404 -55.45 9.32 -10.63
C SER A 404 -56.55 8.86 -9.66
N ASN A 405 -56.46 9.37 -8.42
CA ASN A 405 -57.49 9.54 -7.37
C ASN A 405 -57.87 8.31 -6.52
N ALA A 406 -58.25 8.43 -5.25
CA ALA A 406 -58.23 9.48 -4.22
C ALA A 406 -58.86 8.87 -2.93
N ASN A 407 -58.71 9.60 -1.81
CA ASN A 407 -59.42 9.51 -0.52
C ASN A 407 -58.94 8.46 0.49
N SER A 408 -58.28 8.85 1.59
CA SER A 408 -58.74 9.66 2.75
C SER A 408 -59.70 8.90 3.66
N ASN A 409 -59.25 8.63 4.88
CA ASN A 409 -60.00 8.95 6.09
C ASN A 409 -59.07 9.05 7.30
N ASP A 410 -59.11 10.24 7.88
CA ASP A 410 -58.53 10.70 9.13
C ASP A 410 -59.44 10.30 10.32
N ASN A 411 -58.84 10.05 11.48
CA ASN A 411 -59.40 10.47 12.78
C ASN A 411 -58.36 10.31 13.89
N SER A 412 -57.78 11.45 14.24
CA SER A 412 -57.10 11.77 15.50
C SER A 412 -57.98 11.57 16.74
N LEU A 413 -57.36 11.25 17.89
CA LEU A 413 -57.73 11.83 19.20
C LEU A 413 -56.55 11.74 20.21
N ASN A 414 -56.27 12.90 20.82
CA ASN A 414 -55.31 13.25 21.87
C ASN A 414 -55.49 12.51 23.20
N ASN A 415 -54.40 12.42 24.00
CA ASN A 415 -54.35 13.04 25.34
C ASN A 415 -52.93 13.14 25.93
N GLN A 416 -52.65 14.29 26.54
CA GLN A 416 -51.51 14.63 27.38
C GLN A 416 -51.67 14.06 28.80
N ASP A 417 -50.57 13.76 29.50
CA ASP A 417 -50.40 14.23 30.89
C ASP A 417 -48.95 14.19 31.41
N VAL A 418 -48.70 14.98 32.45
CA VAL A 418 -47.43 15.58 32.94
C VAL A 418 -46.73 14.74 34.04
N SER A 419 -45.40 14.97 34.21
CA SER A 419 -44.40 14.34 35.12
C SER A 419 -44.64 14.47 36.65
N PRO A 420 -43.81 13.83 37.52
CA PRO A 420 -42.54 14.47 37.97
C PRO A 420 -41.33 13.53 38.23
N GLN A 421 -40.18 14.19 38.40
CA GLN A 421 -38.77 13.74 38.45
C GLN A 421 -38.36 12.84 39.64
N ASN A 422 -37.31 12.04 39.42
CA ASN A 422 -36.12 12.04 40.27
C ASN A 422 -34.88 11.53 39.52
N ALA A 423 -33.74 12.17 39.81
CA ALA A 423 -32.51 12.21 39.03
C ALA A 423 -31.50 11.10 39.36
N VAL A 424 -30.76 10.64 38.36
CA VAL A 424 -29.30 10.31 38.42
C VAL A 424 -28.72 10.53 37.01
N ALA A 425 -27.61 11.28 36.92
CA ALA A 425 -26.97 11.71 35.67
C ALA A 425 -26.06 10.64 35.03
N PRO A 426 -25.94 10.63 33.69
CA PRO A 426 -24.72 10.20 33.02
C PRO A 426 -24.11 11.27 32.08
N SER A 427 -22.84 11.00 31.77
CA SER A 427 -21.82 11.85 31.14
C SER A 427 -22.18 12.44 29.77
N LYS A 428 -21.78 13.70 29.53
CA LYS A 428 -22.00 14.44 28.27
C LYS A 428 -21.07 13.94 27.16
N ARG A 429 -21.70 13.44 26.09
CA ARG A 429 -21.17 13.27 24.73
C ARG A 429 -21.09 14.65 24.07
N VAL A 430 -19.95 14.94 23.44
CA VAL A 430 -19.72 16.15 22.63
C VAL A 430 -20.07 15.81 21.18
N GLU A 431 -21.21 16.30 20.71
CA GLU A 431 -21.51 16.50 19.30
C GLU A 431 -21.64 18.01 19.12
N GLU A 432 -20.81 18.59 18.25
CA GLU A 432 -21.00 19.82 17.46
C GLU A 432 -19.63 20.37 17.02
N LEU A 433 -19.31 20.23 15.73
CA LEU A 433 -18.84 21.30 14.83
C LEU A 433 -18.26 20.69 13.53
N TYR A 434 -19.07 20.62 12.47
CA TYR A 434 -18.63 20.75 11.08
C TYR A 434 -19.77 21.35 10.26
N ASP A 435 -19.84 22.68 10.20
CA ASP A 435 -20.58 23.40 9.17
C ASP A 435 -19.57 24.14 8.29
N ILE A 436 -19.45 23.70 7.04
CA ILE A 436 -18.72 24.38 5.96
C ILE A 436 -19.78 25.06 5.08
N PRO A 437 -19.80 26.38 4.91
CA PRO A 437 -20.71 27.01 3.95
C PRO A 437 -20.16 26.85 2.53
N VAL A 438 -20.93 26.17 1.68
CA VAL A 438 -20.75 26.17 0.21
C VAL A 438 -21.56 27.33 -0.34
N ASP A 439 -20.91 28.33 -0.93
CA ASP A 439 -21.60 29.34 -1.75
C ASP A 439 -21.41 29.05 -3.24
N ARG A 440 -22.54 28.94 -3.95
CA ARG A 440 -22.66 28.81 -5.41
C ARG A 440 -23.69 29.84 -5.88
N SER A 441 -23.25 30.90 -6.56
CA SER A 441 -23.88 31.55 -7.74
C SER A 441 -22.98 32.75 -8.15
N MET A 442 -22.69 33.19 -9.39
CA MET A 442 -23.26 32.99 -10.73
C MET A 442 -22.21 33.24 -11.84
N THR A 443 -22.21 32.34 -12.83
CA THR A 443 -22.14 32.46 -14.32
C THR A 443 -21.41 33.57 -15.10
N ASN A 444 -20.68 33.09 -16.12
CA ASN A 444 -20.51 33.54 -17.53
C ASN A 444 -19.40 34.52 -17.95
N GLY A 445 -18.55 34.07 -18.89
CA GLY A 445 -17.83 34.92 -19.85
C GLY A 445 -16.48 34.36 -20.30
N ALA A 446 -16.37 33.95 -21.57
CA ALA A 446 -15.13 33.58 -22.23
C ALA A 446 -14.31 34.82 -22.62
N ASP A 447 -12.98 34.80 -22.40
CA ASP A 447 -11.95 35.12 -23.40
C ASP A 447 -10.53 35.00 -22.80
N SER A 448 -9.59 34.63 -23.66
CA SER A 448 -8.18 34.40 -23.33
C SER A 448 -7.46 35.68 -22.90
N ILE A 449 -6.44 35.55 -22.03
CA ILE A 449 -5.14 36.23 -22.16
C ILE A 449 -4.10 35.38 -21.42
N ILE A 450 -3.10 34.92 -22.17
CA ILE A 450 -1.81 34.45 -21.68
C ILE A 450 -1.05 35.68 -21.18
N LEU A 451 -0.58 35.65 -19.93
CA LEU A 451 0.65 36.32 -19.53
C LEU A 451 1.43 35.34 -18.65
N GLU A 452 2.62 35.04 -19.13
CA GLU A 452 3.60 34.09 -18.62
C GLU A 452 4.17 34.50 -17.25
N ALA A 453 4.65 33.48 -16.55
CA ALA A 453 5.83 33.46 -15.69
C ALA A 453 5.90 34.48 -14.54
N GLU A 454 5.90 33.98 -13.30
CA GLU A 454 7.06 34.08 -12.40
C GLU A 454 6.72 33.53 -10.99
N TYR A 455 7.66 32.73 -10.45
CA TYR A 455 7.79 32.21 -9.08
C TYR A 455 6.89 31.04 -8.60
N GLU A 456 7.33 29.82 -8.95
CA GLU A 456 7.38 28.72 -7.99
C GLU A 456 8.46 29.03 -6.93
N ASN A 457 8.05 29.21 -5.67
CA ASN A 457 8.76 28.91 -4.41
C ASN A 457 8.23 29.84 -3.31
N ALA A 458 7.19 29.40 -2.59
CA ALA A 458 6.87 29.95 -1.28
C ALA A 458 6.10 28.93 -0.44
N ALA A 459 6.84 28.29 0.47
CA ALA A 459 6.44 27.85 1.80
C ALA A 459 5.12 27.07 1.96
N ASN A 460 5.27 25.82 2.41
CA ASN A 460 4.33 25.13 3.30
C ASN A 460 3.93 26.08 4.45
N PHE A 461 2.83 26.81 4.30
CA PHE A 461 2.22 27.53 5.41
C PHE A 461 1.75 26.51 6.45
N SER A 462 2.33 26.56 7.64
CA SER A 462 1.91 25.71 8.75
C SER A 462 0.47 26.05 9.14
N ILE A 463 -0.45 25.15 8.80
CA ILE A 463 -1.88 25.25 9.09
C ILE A 463 -2.05 25.42 10.60
N GLY A 464 -2.47 26.62 11.02
CA GLY A 464 -2.80 26.94 12.43
C GLY A 464 -2.04 28.12 13.06
N ALA A 465 -1.09 28.74 12.36
CA ALA A 465 -0.38 29.93 12.86
C ALA A 465 -1.22 31.22 12.75
N THR A 466 -1.26 32.06 13.78
CA THR A 466 -1.82 33.41 13.66
C THR A 466 -0.86 34.34 12.91
N THR A 467 -1.37 35.05 11.90
CA THR A 467 -0.63 36.06 11.11
C THR A 467 -1.01 37.50 11.47
N ASP A 468 -1.90 37.69 12.46
CA ASP A 468 -2.43 39.00 12.85
C ASP A 468 -1.49 39.74 13.81
N ASN A 469 -1.36 41.06 13.62
CA ASN A 469 -0.58 41.97 14.49
C ASN A 469 0.93 41.64 14.62
N LEU A 470 1.55 41.11 13.56
CA LEU A 470 2.98 40.82 13.53
C LEU A 470 3.82 42.07 13.22
N PRO A 471 5.04 42.20 13.80
CA PRO A 471 6.01 43.22 13.38
C PRO A 471 6.39 43.07 11.89
N PRO A 472 6.79 44.15 11.20
CA PRO A 472 7.25 44.08 9.81
C PRO A 472 8.38 43.05 9.62
N GLY A 473 8.26 42.21 8.59
CA GLY A 473 9.24 41.16 8.25
C GLY A 473 9.08 39.84 9.02
N VAL A 474 8.04 39.72 9.86
CA VAL A 474 7.73 38.48 10.60
C VAL A 474 6.61 37.73 9.90
N LEU A 475 6.86 36.48 9.54
CA LEU A 475 5.90 35.62 8.84
C LEU A 475 4.86 35.05 9.80
N TYR A 476 5.32 34.48 10.92
CA TYR A 476 4.48 33.93 11.99
C TYR A 476 5.30 33.72 13.27
N ARG A 477 4.65 33.31 14.36
CA ARG A 477 5.31 33.02 15.64
C ARG A 477 5.23 31.54 15.95
N VAL A 478 6.28 31.03 16.57
CA VAL A 478 6.34 29.65 17.07
C VAL A 478 6.79 29.62 18.52
N LYS A 479 6.38 28.59 19.25
CA LYS A 479 6.82 28.30 20.61
C LYS A 479 7.65 27.02 20.62
N ALA A 480 8.83 27.06 21.23
CA ALA A 480 9.69 25.90 21.40
C ALA A 480 9.00 24.81 22.23
N THR A 481 8.90 23.60 21.68
CA THR A 481 8.41 22.40 22.37
C THR A 481 9.55 21.54 22.91
N TYR A 482 10.74 21.67 22.33
CA TYR A 482 11.96 21.02 22.76
C TYR A 482 13.10 22.05 22.92
N LYS A 483 14.08 21.74 23.76
CA LYS A 483 15.30 22.54 23.88
C LYS A 483 16.20 22.26 22.67
N TYR A 484 16.80 23.30 22.13
CA TYR A 484 17.78 23.19 21.06
C TYR A 484 19.02 24.02 21.40
N SER A 485 20.20 23.41 21.24
CA SER A 485 21.49 24.05 21.46
C SER A 485 22.21 24.07 20.11
N ARG A 486 22.62 25.26 19.68
CA ARG A 486 23.30 25.44 18.41
C ARG A 486 24.57 24.62 18.34
N GLU A 487 24.78 23.97 17.21
CA GLU A 487 26.00 23.27 16.81
C GLU A 487 26.91 24.19 15.99
N ASP A 488 26.31 25.10 15.21
CA ASP A 488 27.02 26.10 14.40
C ASP A 488 26.70 27.55 14.81
N VAL A 489 27.43 28.51 14.22
CA VAL A 489 27.43 29.92 14.63
C VAL A 489 26.23 30.72 14.14
N ASP A 490 25.64 30.27 13.05
CA ASP A 490 24.45 30.77 12.36
C ASP A 490 23.14 30.19 12.90
N GLU A 491 23.23 29.20 13.80
CA GLU A 491 22.08 28.57 14.44
C GLU A 491 21.63 29.27 15.73
N LEU A 492 20.32 29.21 16.01
CA LEU A 492 19.65 29.85 17.13
C LEU A 492 19.38 28.85 18.26
N SER A 493 19.95 29.07 19.44
CA SER A 493 19.66 28.25 20.63
C SER A 493 18.42 28.75 21.39
N PHE A 494 17.64 27.82 21.93
CA PHE A 494 16.47 28.13 22.75
C PHE A 494 16.10 27.02 23.73
N ASP A 495 15.44 27.41 24.81
CA ASP A 495 14.86 26.52 25.82
C ASP A 495 13.36 26.29 25.56
N VAL A 496 12.83 25.20 26.13
CA VAL A 496 11.40 24.85 26.00
C VAL A 496 10.52 25.99 26.50
N GLY A 497 9.56 26.38 25.66
CA GLY A 497 8.57 27.41 25.96
C GLY A 497 8.94 28.83 25.52
N GLU A 498 10.17 29.05 25.03
CA GLU A 498 10.55 30.32 24.42
C GLU A 498 9.82 30.55 23.09
N ILE A 499 9.59 31.81 22.74
CA ILE A 499 8.87 32.20 21.53
C ILE A 499 9.87 32.73 20.51
N ILE A 500 9.71 32.32 19.25
CA ILE A 500 10.57 32.69 18.13
C ILE A 500 9.68 33.30 17.05
N ARG A 501 10.10 34.45 16.52
CA ARG A 501 9.48 35.10 15.37
C ARG A 501 10.14 34.54 14.11
N VAL A 502 9.37 33.82 13.29
CA VAL A 502 9.85 33.25 12.04
C VAL A 502 9.90 34.37 11.00
N VAL A 503 11.02 34.47 10.29
CA VAL A 503 11.28 35.50 9.29
C VAL A 503 11.77 34.81 8.00
N GLU A 504 11.81 35.55 6.90
CA GLU A 504 12.42 35.06 5.66
C GLU A 504 13.94 34.90 5.84
N TYR A 505 14.52 33.99 5.06
CA TYR A 505 15.97 33.87 4.95
C TYR A 505 16.56 35.15 4.34
N ASP A 506 17.78 35.50 4.74
CA ASP A 506 18.49 36.64 4.13
C ASP A 506 18.91 36.32 2.69
N ASP A 507 19.25 35.05 2.42
CA ASP A 507 19.50 34.49 1.09
C ASP A 507 18.59 33.26 0.86
N PRO A 508 17.70 33.28 -0.14
CA PRO A 508 16.84 32.13 -0.47
C PRO A 508 17.62 30.85 -0.83
N GLU A 509 18.87 30.95 -1.29
CA GLU A 509 19.70 29.78 -1.63
C GLU A 509 20.23 29.05 -0.37
N GLU A 510 20.23 29.71 0.79
CA GLU A 510 20.61 29.12 2.09
C GLU A 510 19.45 28.41 2.80
N GLN A 511 18.25 28.40 2.20
CA GLN A 511 17.08 27.77 2.79
C GLN A 511 17.19 26.24 2.77
N GLU A 512 17.46 25.65 3.93
CA GLU A 512 17.46 24.20 4.11
C GLU A 512 16.07 23.65 4.45
N GLU A 513 15.72 22.50 3.87
CA GLU A 513 14.43 21.85 4.12
C GLU A 513 14.31 21.42 5.60
N GLY A 514 13.21 21.80 6.25
CA GLY A 514 12.97 21.52 7.67
C GLY A 514 13.60 22.53 8.64
N TRP A 515 14.42 23.47 8.14
CA TRP A 515 14.99 24.56 8.93
C TRP A 515 14.26 25.88 8.69
N LEU A 516 14.14 26.67 9.75
CA LEU A 516 13.50 27.98 9.74
C LEU A 516 14.50 29.05 10.18
N MET A 517 14.41 30.22 9.56
CA MET A 517 15.10 31.41 10.04
C MET A 517 14.23 32.12 11.08
N GLY A 518 14.80 32.49 12.23
CA GLY A 518 14.02 33.17 13.26
C GLY A 518 14.80 34.10 14.16
N ILE A 519 14.04 34.96 14.85
CA ILE A 519 14.53 35.89 15.85
C ILE A 519 13.85 35.55 17.17
N LYS A 520 14.65 35.19 18.18
CA LYS A 520 14.15 34.84 19.52
C LYS A 520 13.49 36.04 20.18
N GLU A 521 12.28 35.86 20.70
CA GLU A 521 11.50 36.95 21.30
C GLU A 521 12.06 37.34 22.68
N GLY A 522 12.27 38.64 22.90
CA GLY A 522 12.94 39.16 24.10
C GLY A 522 14.46 39.27 23.95
N THR A 523 15.04 38.73 22.87
CA THR A 523 16.43 38.97 22.47
C THR A 523 16.48 39.53 21.04
N ASN A 524 17.68 39.90 20.57
CA ASN A 524 17.94 40.23 19.17
C ASN A 524 18.77 39.13 18.50
N GLU A 525 18.75 37.91 19.05
CA GLU A 525 19.46 36.77 18.49
C GLU A 525 18.68 36.24 17.30
N LYS A 526 19.33 36.23 16.13
CA LYS A 526 18.83 35.70 14.86
C LYS A 526 19.65 34.48 14.48
N GLY A 527 19.01 33.46 13.96
CA GLY A 527 19.68 32.29 13.41
C GLY A 527 18.71 31.23 12.90
N MET A 528 19.27 30.21 12.27
CA MET A 528 18.53 29.04 11.79
C MET A 528 18.18 28.11 12.93
N PHE A 529 17.05 27.41 12.82
CA PHE A 529 16.67 26.38 13.77
C PHE A 529 15.77 25.31 13.16
N PRO A 530 15.76 24.08 13.72
CA PRO A 530 14.93 23.00 13.22
C PRO A 530 13.46 23.26 13.53
N GLY A 531 12.61 23.32 12.50
CA GLY A 531 11.19 23.66 12.63
C GLY A 531 10.40 22.67 13.48
N ASN A 532 10.76 21.39 13.44
CA ASN A 532 10.14 20.30 14.21
C ASN A 532 10.35 20.41 15.74
N PHE A 533 11.21 21.31 16.21
CA PHE A 533 11.40 21.60 17.64
C PHE A 533 10.42 22.67 18.17
N THR A 534 9.52 23.16 17.31
CA THR A 534 8.60 24.26 17.62
C THR A 534 7.17 23.95 17.20
N LYS A 535 6.21 24.70 17.73
CA LYS A 535 4.81 24.68 17.29
C LYS A 535 4.32 26.09 16.97
N PRO A 536 3.51 26.29 15.92
CA PRO A 536 2.87 27.58 15.64
C PRO A 536 2.05 28.08 16.82
N LEU A 537 2.03 29.41 17.00
CA LEU A 537 1.20 30.12 17.97
C LEU A 537 -0.04 30.74 17.34
#